data_AF-A0A846PR50-F1
#
_entry.id   AF-A0A846PR50-F1
#
_cell.length_a   1.000
_cell.length_b   1.000
_cell.length_c   1.000
_cell.angle_alpha   90.00
_cell.angle_beta   90.00
_cell.angle_gamma   90.00
#
_symmetry.space_group_name_H-M   'P 1'
#
loop_
_entity.id
_entity.type
_entity.pdbx_description
1 polymer ?
#
loop_
_entity_poly.entity_id
_entity_poly.type
_entity_poly.pdbx_seq_one_letter_code
_entity_poly.pdbx_strand_id
1 'polypeptide(L)'
;MEFSKVEPAYTSKDGCRLVWEGKGEDETDTVILSKNELDSLVEILKKDVAGRVHLEDMNSSIMVNSDVTQFTLQDHRQLEADTFELQKKVLEFVKIPHEPKYVYISSKEFYPSVWVRKEKKKDEKKFAPKRTPQKPSLLQAILSSKPEQKDKAVQTDIFKIFATRRSTRKFDNAKVESWKIDKILAAADTAPTAGNFQGLKIFYIKNKTTKEALVEAANKQPYVNAPVVLVFCMDPSRVNLKFPQEILDKFSLQDATLAAAYAQLAAAGLGLSSIWIGMLDEKKIQTILGTDLRPSSILCIGYPDKKRPPKSRRKLKELIEVIK
;
A
#
# COMPACT_ATOMS: atom_id res chain seq x y z
N MET A 1 -15.00 -17.93 4.66
CA MET A 1 -14.83 -17.27 3.35
C MET A 1 -14.47 -18.35 2.35
N GLU A 2 -14.73 -18.14 1.06
CA GLU A 2 -14.45 -19.15 0.03
C GLU A 2 -13.30 -18.68 -0.86
N PHE A 3 -12.36 -19.59 -1.15
CA PHE A 3 -11.25 -19.29 -2.04
C PHE A 3 -11.77 -19.00 -3.45
N SER A 4 -11.57 -17.77 -3.91
CA SER A 4 -12.18 -17.25 -5.12
C SER A 4 -11.22 -17.25 -6.30
N LYS A 5 -10.01 -16.69 -6.16
CA LYS A 5 -9.12 -16.44 -7.31
C LYS A 5 -7.64 -16.26 -6.92
N VAL A 6 -6.79 -16.34 -7.94
CA VAL A 6 -5.35 -16.01 -7.89
C VAL A 6 -5.10 -14.81 -8.80
N GLU A 7 -4.41 -13.79 -8.28
CA GLU A 7 -4.10 -12.55 -9.00
C GLU A 7 -2.60 -12.22 -8.89
N PRO A 8 -2.04 -11.37 -9.77
CA PRO A 8 -0.67 -10.86 -9.61
C PRO A 8 -0.50 -10.07 -8.30
N ALA A 9 0.64 -10.25 -7.63
CA ALA A 9 0.96 -9.49 -6.41
C ALA A 9 1.42 -8.05 -6.71
N TYR A 10 1.09 -7.10 -5.83
CA TYR A 10 1.50 -5.68 -5.97
C TYR A 10 2.95 -5.44 -5.58
N THR A 11 3.46 -6.23 -4.63
CA THR A 11 4.77 -6.04 -4.00
C THR A 11 5.82 -7.03 -4.50
N SER A 12 5.45 -7.99 -5.34
CA SER A 12 6.34 -9.04 -5.84
C SER A 12 6.14 -9.20 -7.34
N LYS A 13 7.18 -8.87 -8.12
CA LYS A 13 7.17 -8.89 -9.60
C LYS A 13 6.72 -10.25 -10.16
N ASP A 14 7.09 -11.33 -9.49
CA ASP A 14 6.83 -12.71 -9.91
C ASP A 14 6.02 -13.49 -8.84
N GLY A 15 5.34 -12.78 -7.93
CA GLY A 15 4.51 -13.37 -6.88
C GLY A 15 3.01 -13.36 -7.22
N CYS A 16 2.21 -13.91 -6.33
CA CYS A 16 0.76 -13.91 -6.49
C CYS A 16 0.03 -13.47 -5.22
N ARG A 17 -1.26 -13.17 -5.38
CA ARG A 17 -2.23 -12.90 -4.34
C ARG A 17 -3.32 -13.95 -4.45
N LEU A 18 -3.48 -14.75 -3.40
CA LEU A 18 -4.60 -15.67 -3.21
C LEU A 18 -5.74 -14.89 -2.56
N VAL A 19 -6.95 -15.00 -3.10
CA VAL A 19 -8.09 -14.18 -2.69
C VAL A 19 -9.25 -15.05 -2.23
N TRP A 20 -9.75 -14.75 -1.03
CA TRP A 20 -10.99 -15.29 -0.48
C TRP A 20 -12.07 -14.23 -0.50
N GLU A 21 -13.30 -14.62 -0.86
CA GLU A 21 -14.48 -13.75 -0.87
C GLU A 21 -15.50 -14.28 0.15
N GLY A 22 -16.10 -13.36 0.91
CA GLY A 22 -17.19 -13.64 1.85
C GLY A 22 -18.55 -13.66 1.15
N LYS A 23 -19.59 -14.14 1.86
CA LYS A 23 -20.97 -14.20 1.32
C LYS A 23 -21.64 -12.81 1.19
N GLY A 24 -21.00 -11.74 1.66
CA GLY A 24 -21.43 -10.35 1.47
C GLY A 24 -20.48 -9.60 0.54
N GLU A 25 -20.99 -8.60 -0.18
CA GLU A 25 -20.29 -7.92 -1.29
C GLU A 25 -18.96 -7.19 -0.93
N ASP A 26 -18.58 -7.13 0.36
CA ASP A 26 -17.44 -6.33 0.84
C ASP A 26 -16.42 -7.08 1.73
N GLU A 27 -16.53 -8.39 1.93
CA GLU A 27 -15.56 -9.16 2.73
C GLU A 27 -14.57 -9.89 1.80
N THR A 28 -13.32 -9.44 1.76
CA THR A 28 -12.24 -10.13 1.04
C THR A 28 -11.01 -10.29 1.92
N ASP A 29 -10.42 -11.48 1.93
CA ASP A 29 -9.18 -11.78 2.65
C ASP A 29 -8.13 -12.28 1.68
N THR A 30 -6.86 -11.88 1.86
CA THR A 30 -5.83 -12.22 0.88
C THR A 30 -4.50 -12.61 1.45
N VAL A 31 -3.88 -13.59 0.81
CA VAL A 31 -2.53 -14.07 1.11
C VAL A 31 -1.62 -13.72 -0.06
N ILE A 32 -0.55 -12.99 0.21
CA ILE A 32 0.43 -12.61 -0.79
C ILE A 32 1.62 -13.56 -0.69
N LEU A 33 1.97 -14.20 -1.80
CA LEU A 33 3.13 -15.07 -1.91
C LEU A 33 4.22 -14.38 -2.72
N SER A 34 5.45 -14.40 -2.21
CA SER A 34 6.65 -14.10 -2.98
C SER A 34 6.86 -15.17 -4.05
N LYS A 35 7.77 -14.92 -5.00
CA LYS A 35 8.09 -15.90 -6.05
C LYS A 35 8.50 -17.26 -5.47
N ASN A 36 9.39 -17.23 -4.48
CA ASN A 36 9.93 -18.45 -3.87
C ASN A 36 8.85 -19.24 -3.12
N GLU A 37 7.94 -18.52 -2.44
CA GLU A 37 6.80 -19.13 -1.73
C GLU A 37 5.80 -19.74 -2.72
N LEU A 38 5.52 -19.04 -3.83
CA LEU A 38 4.69 -19.54 -4.92
C LEU A 38 5.30 -20.78 -5.57
N ASP A 39 6.58 -20.75 -5.89
CA ASP A 39 7.29 -21.89 -6.50
C ASP A 39 7.25 -23.13 -5.58
N SER A 40 7.46 -22.92 -4.27
CA SER A 40 7.35 -23.98 -3.26
C SER A 40 5.94 -24.58 -3.19
N LEU A 41 4.92 -23.73 -3.23
CA LEU A 41 3.52 -24.18 -3.26
C LEU A 41 3.21 -24.97 -4.53
N VAL A 42 3.69 -24.50 -5.69
CA VAL A 42 3.51 -25.17 -6.98
C VAL A 42 4.16 -26.55 -7.00
N GLU A 43 5.35 -26.70 -6.41
CA GLU A 43 6.01 -28.01 -6.34
C GLU A 43 5.19 -29.04 -5.58
N ILE A 44 4.58 -28.64 -4.45
CA ILE A 44 3.74 -29.52 -3.63
C ILE A 44 2.45 -29.85 -4.39
N LEU A 45 1.78 -28.83 -4.94
CA LEU A 45 0.54 -28.99 -5.70
C LEU A 45 0.72 -29.85 -6.96
N LYS A 46 1.90 -29.86 -7.61
CA LYS A 46 2.18 -30.73 -8.77
C LYS A 46 2.38 -32.20 -8.40
N LYS A 47 2.91 -32.46 -7.20
CA LYS A 47 3.23 -33.81 -6.73
C LYS A 47 2.01 -34.53 -6.15
N ASP A 48 0.93 -33.81 -5.90
CA ASP A 48 -0.30 -34.32 -5.28
C ASP A 48 -0.03 -35.04 -3.93
N VAL A 49 0.96 -34.51 -3.19
CA VAL A 49 1.36 -35.02 -1.87
C VAL A 49 1.07 -33.97 -0.81
N ALA A 50 0.83 -34.45 0.41
CA ALA A 50 0.77 -33.56 1.56
C ALA A 50 2.12 -32.86 1.76
N GLY A 51 2.07 -31.57 2.07
CA GLY A 51 3.27 -30.78 2.22
C GLY A 51 3.03 -29.48 2.96
N ARG A 52 4.13 -28.89 3.45
CA ARG A 52 4.11 -27.61 4.16
C ARG A 52 4.99 -26.60 3.41
N VAL A 53 4.45 -25.43 3.12
CA VAL A 53 5.21 -24.24 2.71
C VAL A 53 5.36 -23.33 3.92
N HIS A 54 6.59 -22.96 4.26
CA HIS A 54 6.86 -21.91 5.24
C HIS A 54 6.93 -20.56 4.52
N LEU A 55 6.25 -19.55 5.04
CA LEU A 55 6.33 -18.19 4.50
C LEU A 55 7.53 -17.44 5.12
N GLU A 56 7.96 -16.37 4.45
CA GLU A 56 9.14 -15.57 4.79
C GLU A 56 9.11 -14.96 6.20
N ASP A 57 7.91 -14.81 6.79
CA ASP A 57 7.78 -14.35 8.17
C ASP A 57 8.05 -15.44 9.23
N MET A 58 8.37 -16.67 8.79
CA MET A 58 8.70 -17.86 9.58
C MET A 58 7.60 -18.39 10.53
N ASN A 59 6.55 -17.59 10.75
CA ASN A 59 5.44 -17.92 11.65
C ASN A 59 4.18 -18.32 10.88
N SER A 60 4.12 -18.01 9.59
CA SER A 60 3.03 -18.39 8.71
C SER A 60 3.39 -19.62 7.89
N SER A 61 2.41 -20.48 7.63
CA SER A 61 2.59 -21.67 6.81
C SER A 61 1.33 -22.05 6.03
N ILE A 62 1.55 -22.73 4.91
CA ILE A 62 0.50 -23.32 4.08
C ILE A 62 0.64 -24.83 4.21
N MET A 63 -0.41 -25.48 4.70
CA MET A 63 -0.53 -26.92 4.80
C MET A 63 -1.39 -27.42 3.64
N VAL A 64 -0.76 -28.06 2.66
CA VAL A 64 -1.47 -28.70 1.55
C VAL A 64 -1.78 -30.13 1.98
N ASN A 65 -3.06 -30.48 2.08
CA ASN A 65 -3.54 -31.87 2.21
C ASN A 65 -4.34 -32.25 0.96
N SER A 66 -4.76 -33.51 0.87
CA SER A 66 -5.47 -34.04 -0.31
C SER A 66 -6.78 -33.32 -0.65
N ASP A 67 -7.51 -32.87 0.37
CA ASP A 67 -8.84 -32.28 0.26
C ASP A 67 -8.83 -30.79 0.59
N VAL A 68 -8.15 -30.39 1.67
CA VAL A 68 -8.13 -29.01 2.15
C VAL A 68 -6.71 -28.50 2.31
N THR A 69 -6.45 -27.34 1.70
CA THR A 69 -5.25 -26.56 1.95
C THR A 69 -5.53 -25.50 3.00
N GLN A 70 -4.81 -25.56 4.12
CA GLN A 70 -4.98 -24.66 5.26
C GLN A 70 -3.87 -23.61 5.29
N PHE A 71 -4.26 -22.36 5.50
CA PHE A 71 -3.36 -21.22 5.60
C PHE A 71 -3.35 -20.75 7.05
N THR A 72 -2.25 -21.03 7.74
CA THR A 72 -2.02 -20.56 9.10
C THR A 72 -1.15 -19.32 9.01
N LEU A 73 -1.74 -18.13 9.19
CA LEU A 73 -1.04 -16.86 9.05
C LEU A 73 -0.96 -16.18 10.41
N GLN A 74 0.16 -15.53 10.68
CA GLN A 74 0.46 -14.93 11.99
C GLN A 74 -0.63 -13.95 12.48
N ASP A 75 -1.25 -13.19 11.56
CA ASP A 75 -2.16 -12.08 11.89
C ASP A 75 -3.55 -12.20 11.19
N HIS A 76 -3.91 -13.38 10.67
CA HIS A 76 -5.22 -13.60 10.02
C HIS A 76 -5.98 -14.76 10.68
N ARG A 77 -7.30 -14.80 10.45
CA ARG A 77 -8.09 -16.01 10.68
C ARG A 77 -7.54 -17.15 9.82
N GLN A 78 -7.67 -18.38 10.30
CA GLN A 78 -7.34 -19.56 9.50
C GLN A 78 -8.18 -19.53 8.22
N LEU A 79 -7.49 -19.47 7.07
CA LEU A 79 -8.13 -19.55 5.77
C LEU A 79 -7.97 -20.97 5.23
N GLU A 80 -8.98 -21.43 4.51
CA GLU A 80 -8.98 -22.76 3.90
C GLU A 80 -9.38 -22.63 2.44
N ALA A 81 -8.77 -23.45 1.60
CA ALA A 81 -9.15 -23.62 0.22
C ALA A 81 -9.33 -25.11 -0.05
N ASP A 82 -10.33 -25.46 -0.84
CA ASP A 82 -10.38 -26.78 -1.47
C ASP A 82 -9.09 -26.97 -2.30
N THR A 83 -8.35 -28.04 -2.02
CA THR A 83 -7.02 -28.25 -2.60
C THR A 83 -7.11 -28.38 -4.11
N PHE A 84 -8.16 -29.02 -4.63
CA PHE A 84 -8.34 -29.20 -6.07
C PHE A 84 -8.58 -27.85 -6.78
N GLU A 85 -9.46 -27.01 -6.23
CA GLU A 85 -9.71 -25.67 -6.76
C GLU A 85 -8.48 -24.76 -6.64
N LEU A 86 -7.73 -24.86 -5.54
CA LEU A 86 -6.46 -24.14 -5.36
C LEU A 86 -5.43 -24.60 -6.40
N GLN A 87 -5.22 -25.91 -6.53
CA GLN A 87 -4.30 -26.53 -7.48
C GLN A 87 -4.61 -26.06 -8.90
N LYS A 88 -5.87 -26.16 -9.32
CA LYS A 88 -6.31 -25.73 -10.65
C LYS A 88 -5.96 -24.27 -10.92
N LYS A 89 -6.35 -23.35 -10.04
CA LYS A 89 -6.17 -21.90 -10.25
C LYS A 89 -4.70 -21.48 -10.13
N VAL A 90 -3.93 -22.05 -9.20
CA VAL A 90 -2.49 -21.75 -9.04
C VAL A 90 -1.69 -22.28 -10.23
N LEU A 91 -1.95 -23.52 -10.67
CA LEU A 91 -1.25 -24.11 -11.82
C LEU A 91 -1.65 -23.45 -13.15
N GLU A 92 -2.88 -22.98 -13.29
CA GLU A 92 -3.29 -22.15 -14.43
C GLU A 92 -2.60 -20.79 -14.42
N PHE A 93 -2.53 -20.15 -13.25
CA PHE A 93 -1.82 -18.89 -13.08
C PHE A 93 -0.37 -19.01 -13.55
N VAL A 94 0.42 -19.96 -13.06
CA VAL A 94 1.87 -20.03 -13.40
C VAL A 94 2.18 -20.42 -14.85
N LYS A 95 1.21 -20.89 -15.65
CA LYS A 95 1.42 -21.20 -17.08
C LYS A 95 1.59 -19.95 -17.95
N ILE A 96 1.06 -18.82 -17.50
CA ILE A 96 1.03 -17.58 -18.27
C ILE A 96 2.02 -16.60 -17.61
N PRO A 97 2.95 -15.99 -18.36
CA PRO A 97 3.76 -14.89 -17.82
C PRO A 97 2.82 -13.75 -17.40
N HIS A 98 2.76 -13.46 -16.11
CA HIS A 98 1.97 -12.33 -15.60
C HIS A 98 2.85 -11.10 -15.51
N GLU A 99 2.51 -10.06 -16.27
CA GLU A 99 3.05 -8.73 -15.99
C GLU A 99 2.46 -8.23 -14.66
N PRO A 100 3.26 -7.61 -13.78
CA PRO A 100 2.74 -6.96 -12.58
C PRO A 100 1.67 -5.97 -12.99
N LYS A 101 0.42 -6.19 -12.54
CA LYS A 101 -0.64 -5.21 -12.73
C LYS A 101 -0.43 -4.10 -11.71
N TYR A 102 0.37 -3.10 -12.09
CA TYR A 102 0.31 -1.79 -11.45
C TYR A 102 -1.14 -1.32 -11.50
N VAL A 103 -1.69 -0.94 -10.36
CA VAL A 103 -3.03 -0.36 -10.32
C VAL A 103 -2.95 1.00 -11.00
N TYR A 104 -3.36 1.06 -12.27
CA TYR A 104 -3.46 2.33 -12.97
C TYR A 104 -4.79 2.96 -12.61
N ILE A 105 -4.76 3.95 -11.71
CA ILE A 105 -5.97 4.68 -11.30
C ILE A 105 -6.40 5.59 -12.46
N SER A 106 -7.58 5.34 -13.02
CA SER A 106 -8.28 6.34 -13.83
C SER A 106 -9.27 7.10 -12.92
N SER A 107 -9.22 8.43 -12.96
CA SER A 107 -10.04 9.33 -12.14
C SER A 107 -11.56 9.17 -12.32
N LYS A 108 -12.02 8.42 -13.34
CA LYS A 108 -13.45 8.19 -13.59
C LYS A 108 -14.11 7.21 -12.61
N GLU A 109 -13.34 6.48 -11.81
CA GLU A 109 -13.89 5.56 -10.80
C GLU A 109 -14.29 6.25 -9.48
N PHE A 110 -14.04 7.57 -9.33
CA PHE A 110 -14.19 8.29 -8.06
C PHE A 110 -15.23 9.43 -8.04
N TYR A 111 -16.15 9.46 -9.00
CA TYR A 111 -17.28 10.40 -8.95
C TYR A 111 -18.58 9.66 -8.63
N PRO A 112 -19.15 9.78 -7.42
CA PRO A 112 -20.59 9.59 -7.27
C PRO A 112 -21.26 10.57 -8.23
N SER A 113 -22.18 10.07 -9.06
CA SER A 113 -22.87 10.86 -10.07
C SER A 113 -23.54 12.06 -9.40
N VAL A 114 -22.96 13.26 -9.56
CA VAL A 114 -23.61 14.49 -9.12
C VAL A 114 -24.78 14.71 -10.05
N TRP A 115 -25.98 14.36 -9.59
CA TRP A 115 -27.21 14.77 -10.24
C TRP A 115 -27.38 16.27 -10.02
N VAL A 116 -26.94 17.07 -10.97
CA VAL A 116 -27.41 18.45 -11.08
C VAL A 116 -28.88 18.37 -11.47
N ARG A 117 -29.77 18.73 -10.54
CA ARG A 117 -31.21 18.84 -10.77
C ARG A 117 -31.42 19.98 -11.78
N LYS A 118 -31.45 19.66 -13.08
CA LYS A 118 -31.90 20.61 -14.10
C LYS A 118 -33.39 20.81 -13.94
N GLU A 119 -33.79 22.07 -13.81
CA GLU A 119 -35.18 22.49 -13.87
C GLU A 119 -35.86 21.99 -15.15
N LYS A 120 -37.16 21.73 -15.01
CA LYS A 120 -38.05 21.09 -16.00
C LYS A 120 -37.92 21.68 -17.41
N LYS A 121 -37.59 20.83 -18.39
CA LYS A 121 -38.21 20.88 -19.73
C LYS A 121 -38.50 19.47 -20.24
N LYS A 122 -39.63 19.39 -20.95
CA LYS A 122 -40.44 18.24 -21.32
C LYS A 122 -39.73 17.17 -22.17
N ASP A 123 -40.20 15.94 -21.96
CA ASP A 123 -40.35 14.83 -22.90
C ASP A 123 -39.17 14.47 -23.80
N GLU A 124 -38.44 13.41 -23.41
CA GLU A 124 -37.88 12.43 -24.35
C GLU A 124 -37.65 11.10 -23.61
N LYS A 125 -38.43 10.07 -23.98
CA LYS A 125 -38.20 8.69 -23.54
C LYS A 125 -36.87 8.19 -24.14
N LYS A 126 -35.86 7.94 -23.31
CA LYS A 126 -34.67 7.16 -23.69
C LYS A 126 -34.36 6.11 -22.62
N PHE A 127 -34.30 4.86 -23.07
CA PHE A 127 -33.93 3.67 -22.31
C PHE A 127 -32.63 3.88 -21.52
N ALA A 128 -32.67 3.70 -20.21
CA ALA A 128 -31.47 3.56 -19.39
C ALA A 128 -30.92 2.13 -19.53
N PRO A 129 -29.62 1.93 -19.80
CA PRO A 129 -29.04 0.60 -19.72
C PRO A 129 -28.97 0.18 -18.26
N LYS A 130 -29.45 -1.03 -17.94
CA LYS A 130 -29.22 -1.68 -16.64
C LYS A 130 -27.71 -1.74 -16.41
N ARG A 131 -27.18 -0.97 -15.44
CA ARG A 131 -25.80 -1.09 -14.97
C ARG A 131 -25.67 -2.39 -14.20
N THR A 132 -24.88 -3.32 -14.71
CA THR A 132 -24.36 -4.46 -13.95
C THR A 132 -23.45 -3.94 -12.84
N PRO A 133 -23.44 -4.54 -11.63
CA PRO A 133 -22.49 -4.16 -10.58
C PRO A 133 -21.06 -4.40 -11.09
N GLN A 134 -20.25 -3.35 -11.19
CA GLN A 134 -18.82 -3.51 -11.48
C GLN A 134 -18.14 -3.99 -10.21
N LYS A 135 -17.36 -5.09 -10.31
CA LYS A 135 -16.50 -5.55 -9.21
C LYS A 135 -15.57 -4.40 -8.78
N PRO A 136 -15.39 -4.14 -7.48
CA PRO A 136 -14.55 -3.04 -7.01
C PRO A 136 -13.11 -3.22 -7.52
N SER A 137 -12.47 -2.11 -7.91
CA SER A 137 -11.04 -2.14 -8.23
C SER A 137 -10.26 -2.54 -6.97
N LEU A 138 -9.06 -3.11 -7.12
CA LEU A 138 -8.26 -3.51 -5.97
C LEU A 138 -8.12 -2.36 -4.96
N LEU A 139 -7.78 -1.17 -5.46
CA LEU A 139 -7.58 -0.01 -4.60
C LEU A 139 -8.83 0.26 -3.76
N GLN A 140 -10.01 0.18 -4.38
CA GLN A 140 -11.28 0.31 -3.65
C GLN A 140 -11.42 -0.80 -2.60
N ALA A 141 -11.11 -2.06 -2.93
CA ALA A 141 -11.16 -3.16 -1.96
C ALA A 141 -10.18 -2.95 -0.78
N ILE A 142 -8.97 -2.44 -1.04
CA ILE A 142 -8.00 -2.10 0.01
C ILE A 142 -8.55 -0.98 0.89
N LEU A 143 -9.04 0.11 0.29
CA LEU A 143 -9.56 1.27 1.03
C LEU A 143 -10.82 0.94 1.83
N SER A 144 -11.71 0.08 1.30
CA SER A 144 -12.98 -0.30 1.93
C SER A 144 -12.86 -1.44 2.95
N SER A 145 -11.77 -2.22 2.91
CA SER A 145 -11.55 -3.34 3.84
C SER A 145 -11.74 -2.91 5.31
N LYS A 146 -12.55 -3.66 6.05
CA LYS A 146 -12.77 -3.43 7.49
C LYS A 146 -11.79 -4.31 8.28
N PRO A 147 -11.14 -3.80 9.33
CA PRO A 147 -10.30 -4.64 10.18
C PRO A 147 -11.14 -5.73 10.86
N GLU A 148 -10.66 -6.98 10.81
CA GLU A 148 -11.37 -8.15 11.35
C GLU A 148 -11.44 -8.17 12.90
N GLN A 149 -10.64 -7.34 13.57
CA GLN A 149 -10.69 -7.10 15.01
C GLN A 149 -10.97 -5.62 15.29
N LYS A 150 -11.71 -5.34 16.37
CA LYS A 150 -11.88 -3.98 16.92
C LYS A 150 -10.53 -3.46 17.42
N ASP A 151 -9.64 -3.12 16.50
CA ASP A 151 -8.44 -2.34 16.79
C ASP A 151 -8.90 -0.99 17.36
N LYS A 152 -8.86 -0.86 18.68
CA LYS A 152 -9.23 0.37 19.41
C LYS A 152 -8.39 1.59 19.01
N ALA A 153 -7.38 1.42 18.16
CA ALA A 153 -6.41 2.42 17.78
C ALA A 153 -6.69 3.13 16.44
N VAL A 154 -7.67 2.68 15.66
CA VAL A 154 -8.02 3.37 14.40
C VAL A 154 -8.72 4.70 14.71
N GLN A 155 -8.15 5.80 14.22
CA GLN A 155 -8.72 7.13 14.30
C GLN A 155 -9.16 7.57 12.91
N THR A 156 -10.46 7.67 12.68
CA THR A 156 -11.02 8.07 11.38
C THR A 156 -11.30 9.57 11.29
N ASP A 157 -11.28 10.30 12.41
CA ASP A 157 -11.36 11.75 12.40
C ASP A 157 -10.02 12.35 11.94
N ILE A 158 -10.00 12.81 10.69
CA ILE A 158 -8.81 13.37 10.06
C ILE A 158 -8.33 14.65 10.74
N PHE A 159 -9.21 15.47 11.31
CA PHE A 159 -8.81 16.69 12.02
C PHE A 159 -8.10 16.35 13.33
N LYS A 160 -8.55 15.28 14.01
CA LYS A 160 -7.84 14.74 15.17
C LYS A 160 -6.48 14.15 14.78
N ILE A 161 -6.35 13.49 13.62
CA ILE A 161 -5.04 13.06 13.11
C ILE A 161 -4.12 14.28 12.92
N PHE A 162 -4.59 15.33 12.25
CA PHE A 162 -3.80 16.55 12.04
C PHE A 162 -3.34 17.19 13.35
N ALA A 163 -4.22 17.24 14.35
CA ALA A 163 -3.92 17.84 15.65
C ALA A 163 -2.95 17.01 16.51
N THR A 164 -3.00 15.68 16.41
CA THR A 164 -2.31 14.78 17.35
C THR A 164 -1.04 14.14 16.79
N ARG A 165 -0.92 14.01 15.47
CA ARG A 165 0.26 13.41 14.84
C ARG A 165 1.52 14.20 15.16
N ARG A 166 2.60 13.47 15.44
CA ARG A 166 3.94 14.00 15.68
C ARG A 166 5.02 13.03 15.22
N SER A 167 6.24 13.52 15.04
CA SER A 167 7.39 12.66 14.76
C SER A 167 7.71 11.76 15.95
N THR A 168 7.89 10.47 15.66
CA THR A 168 8.30 9.41 16.59
C THR A 168 9.66 8.86 16.18
N ARG A 169 10.60 8.85 17.13
CA ARG A 169 12.01 8.42 16.91
C ARG A 169 12.37 7.14 17.67
N LYS A 170 11.37 6.52 18.30
CA LYS A 170 11.51 5.26 19.02
C LYS A 170 10.24 4.47 18.78
N PHE A 171 10.39 3.38 18.06
CA PHE A 171 9.32 2.43 17.78
C PHE A 171 9.49 1.26 18.74
N ASP A 172 8.40 0.57 19.05
CA ASP A 172 8.51 -0.76 19.64
C ASP A 172 8.92 -1.78 18.56
N ASN A 173 9.09 -3.04 18.97
CA ASN A 173 9.49 -4.13 18.08
C ASN A 173 8.29 -4.86 17.44
N ALA A 174 7.06 -4.34 17.60
CA ALA A 174 5.89 -4.98 17.03
C ALA A 174 5.92 -4.90 15.50
N LYS A 175 5.59 -6.02 14.87
CA LYS A 175 5.40 -6.11 13.42
C LYS A 175 4.18 -5.25 13.04
N VAL A 176 4.29 -4.53 11.93
CA VAL A 176 3.15 -3.81 11.35
C VAL A 176 2.43 -4.77 10.41
N GLU A 177 1.12 -4.88 10.58
CA GLU A 177 0.27 -5.79 9.83
C GLU A 177 0.24 -5.41 8.34
N SER A 178 0.29 -6.41 7.46
CA SER A 178 0.37 -6.21 6.01
C SER A 178 -0.76 -5.34 5.46
N TRP A 179 -2.00 -5.54 5.94
CA TRP A 179 -3.14 -4.72 5.51
C TRP A 179 -3.00 -3.24 5.88
N LYS A 180 -2.31 -2.90 6.99
CA LYS A 180 -2.01 -1.50 7.36
C LYS A 180 -0.98 -0.92 6.39
N ILE A 181 0.03 -1.69 6.02
CA ILE A 181 1.04 -1.29 5.04
C ILE A 181 0.39 -1.06 3.67
N ASP A 182 -0.47 -1.97 3.22
CA ASP A 182 -1.20 -1.85 1.96
C ASP A 182 -2.07 -0.59 1.93
N LYS A 183 -2.78 -0.27 3.04
CA LYS A 183 -3.53 0.99 3.16
C LYS A 183 -2.64 2.23 3.14
N ILE A 184 -1.45 2.17 3.74
CA ILE A 184 -0.48 3.28 3.72
C ILE A 184 0.03 3.52 2.30
N LEU A 185 0.37 2.45 1.58
CA LEU A 185 0.82 2.51 0.19
C LEU A 185 -0.29 3.01 -0.73
N ALA A 186 -1.52 2.52 -0.57
CA ALA A 186 -2.71 3.00 -1.29
C ALA A 186 -2.98 4.50 -1.03
N ALA A 187 -2.80 4.96 0.21
CA ALA A 187 -2.90 6.38 0.52
C ALA A 187 -1.81 7.19 -0.20
N ALA A 188 -0.57 6.69 -0.25
CA ALA A 188 0.51 7.35 -0.98
C ALA A 188 0.23 7.45 -2.48
N ASP A 189 -0.32 6.37 -3.06
CA ASP A 189 -0.68 6.25 -4.48
C ASP A 189 -1.82 7.21 -4.88
N THR A 190 -2.76 7.44 -3.97
CA THR A 190 -3.91 8.34 -4.19
C THR A 190 -3.60 9.82 -3.93
N ALA A 191 -2.36 10.17 -3.59
CA ALA A 191 -1.96 11.56 -3.43
C ALA A 191 -2.10 12.33 -4.76
N PRO A 192 -2.49 13.62 -4.73
CA PRO A 192 -2.59 14.42 -5.95
C PRO A 192 -1.21 14.62 -6.56
N THR A 193 -1.12 14.48 -7.89
CA THR A 193 0.12 14.65 -8.64
C THR A 193 -0.06 15.58 -9.84
N ALA A 194 1.02 16.25 -10.25
CA ALA A 194 0.99 17.19 -11.37
C ALA A 194 0.48 16.49 -12.64
N GLY A 195 -0.63 16.98 -13.20
CA GLY A 195 -1.26 16.40 -14.39
C GLY A 195 -1.66 14.92 -14.27
N ASN A 196 -1.70 14.35 -13.05
CA ASN A 196 -1.85 12.92 -12.78
C ASN A 196 -0.73 12.04 -13.38
N PHE A 197 0.45 12.60 -13.69
CA PHE A 197 1.56 11.87 -14.29
C PHE A 197 2.31 10.97 -13.31
N GLN A 198 2.06 11.13 -12.00
CA GLN A 198 2.68 10.32 -10.94
C GLN A 198 4.21 10.35 -11.04
N GLY A 199 4.79 11.56 -11.05
CA GLY A 199 6.21 11.84 -11.23
C GLY A 199 7.09 11.43 -10.06
N LEU A 200 6.82 10.27 -9.44
CA LEU A 200 7.50 9.74 -8.28
C LEU A 200 7.67 8.21 -8.36
N LYS A 201 8.51 7.68 -7.48
CA LYS A 201 8.60 6.25 -7.18
C LYS A 201 8.75 6.02 -5.68
N ILE A 202 8.12 4.98 -5.16
CA ILE A 202 8.21 4.59 -3.75
C ILE A 202 8.95 3.26 -3.66
N PHE A 203 10.03 3.21 -2.89
CA PHE A 203 10.73 1.97 -2.56
C PHE A 203 10.31 1.52 -1.16
N TYR A 204 9.64 0.36 -1.08
CA TYR A 204 9.32 -0.28 0.20
C TYR A 204 10.46 -1.22 0.62
N ILE A 205 11.19 -0.85 1.67
CA ILE A 205 12.40 -1.54 2.10
C ILE A 205 12.05 -2.60 3.16
N LYS A 206 12.04 -3.87 2.73
CA LYS A 206 11.84 -5.03 3.62
C LYS A 206 13.16 -5.55 4.21
N ASN A 207 14.24 -5.53 3.42
CA ASN A 207 15.52 -6.12 3.80
C ASN A 207 16.21 -5.36 4.95
N LYS A 208 16.60 -6.09 6.00
CA LYS A 208 17.24 -5.52 7.20
C LYS A 208 18.59 -4.85 6.90
N THR A 209 19.45 -5.50 6.12
CA THR A 209 20.76 -4.97 5.72
C THR A 209 20.61 -3.66 4.93
N THR A 210 19.62 -3.56 4.04
CA THR A 210 19.32 -2.30 3.34
C THR A 210 18.88 -1.21 4.31
N LYS A 211 18.03 -1.51 5.29
CA LYS A 211 17.63 -0.54 6.33
C LYS A 211 18.83 -0.05 7.15
N GLU A 212 19.74 -0.94 7.51
CA GLU A 212 20.98 -0.60 8.22
C GLU A 212 21.89 0.30 7.36
N ALA A 213 22.04 0.00 6.07
CA ALA A 213 22.79 0.87 5.15
C ALA A 213 22.14 2.26 5.00
N LEU A 214 20.81 2.34 5.01
CA LEU A 214 20.08 3.61 4.94
C LEU A 214 20.31 4.47 6.19
N VAL A 215 20.56 3.90 7.38
CA VAL A 215 20.94 4.68 8.58
C VAL A 215 22.20 5.51 8.29
N GLU A 216 23.19 4.89 7.65
CA GLU A 216 24.45 5.54 7.29
C GLU A 216 24.30 6.61 6.20
N ALA A 217 23.22 6.56 5.41
CA ALA A 217 22.88 7.58 4.41
C ALA A 217 21.94 8.67 4.95
N ALA A 218 21.38 8.47 6.13
CA ALA A 218 20.40 9.36 6.76
C ALA A 218 20.99 10.04 8.01
N ASN A 219 22.23 10.52 7.91
CA ASN A 219 22.96 11.18 9.00
C ASN A 219 23.04 10.34 10.29
N LYS A 220 23.24 9.03 10.16
CA LYS A 220 23.39 8.06 11.27
C LYS A 220 22.20 8.07 12.25
N GLN A 221 21.01 8.38 11.76
CA GLN A 221 19.79 8.39 12.57
C GLN A 221 19.30 6.94 12.77
N PRO A 222 19.42 6.34 13.97
CA PRO A 222 19.18 4.90 14.16
C PRO A 222 17.73 4.48 13.93
N TYR A 223 16.78 5.40 14.10
CA TYR A 223 15.36 5.18 13.86
C TYR A 223 14.98 5.07 12.37
N VAL A 224 15.94 5.16 11.46
CA VAL A 224 15.76 4.80 10.05
C VAL A 224 15.57 3.29 9.90
N ASN A 225 16.12 2.49 10.82
CA ASN A 225 15.87 1.06 10.91
C ASN A 225 14.55 0.74 11.63
N ALA A 226 13.44 1.32 11.13
CA ALA A 226 12.10 1.11 11.67
C ALA A 226 11.44 -0.18 11.13
N PRO A 227 10.34 -0.66 11.76
CA PRO A 227 9.58 -1.81 11.26
C PRO A 227 9.18 -1.66 9.78
N VAL A 228 8.72 -0.48 9.37
CA VAL A 228 8.40 -0.15 7.98
C VAL A 228 9.22 1.06 7.55
N VAL A 229 9.84 0.97 6.36
CA VAL A 229 10.68 2.02 5.78
C VAL A 229 10.30 2.21 4.33
N LEU A 230 9.88 3.43 3.97
CA LEU A 230 9.53 3.83 2.61
C LEU A 230 10.49 4.93 2.16
N VAL A 231 11.12 4.78 1.00
CA VAL A 231 11.94 5.84 0.37
C VAL A 231 11.16 6.40 -0.81
N PHE A 232 10.85 7.69 -0.77
CA PHE A 232 10.16 8.39 -1.84
C PHE A 232 11.18 9.09 -2.72
N CYS A 233 11.17 8.77 -4.01
CA CYS A 233 12.06 9.35 -5.01
C CYS A 233 11.29 10.13 -6.07
N MET A 234 11.92 11.18 -6.58
CA MET A 234 11.46 11.96 -7.72
C MET A 234 11.65 11.16 -9.01
N ASP A 235 10.67 11.19 -9.90
CA ASP A 235 10.76 10.60 -11.26
C ASP A 235 10.19 11.58 -12.32
N PRO A 236 10.97 12.63 -12.66
CA PRO A 236 10.53 13.66 -13.63
C PRO A 236 10.32 13.10 -15.03
N SER A 237 10.88 11.94 -15.35
CA SER A 237 10.73 11.29 -16.66
C SER A 237 9.28 10.90 -16.99
N ARG A 238 8.43 10.74 -15.96
CA ARG A 238 7.01 10.41 -16.12
C ARG A 238 6.14 11.61 -16.46
N VAL A 239 6.63 12.82 -16.17
CA VAL A 239 5.86 14.06 -16.35
C VAL A 239 5.91 14.46 -17.83
N ASN A 240 4.90 14.05 -18.60
CA ASN A 240 4.81 14.33 -20.02
C ASN A 240 4.21 15.73 -20.30
N LEU A 241 4.93 16.76 -19.85
CA LEU A 241 4.61 18.17 -20.09
C LEU A 241 5.79 18.88 -20.72
N LYS A 242 5.51 19.85 -21.60
CA LYS A 242 6.55 20.66 -22.24
C LYS A 242 6.96 21.82 -21.33
N PHE A 243 7.81 21.55 -20.35
CA PHE A 243 8.38 22.54 -19.45
C PHE A 243 9.91 22.40 -19.31
N PRO A 244 10.62 23.44 -18.86
CA PRO A 244 12.03 23.33 -18.47
C PRO A 244 12.24 22.26 -17.39
N GLN A 245 13.43 21.62 -17.38
CA GLN A 245 13.75 20.53 -16.44
C GLN A 245 13.53 20.91 -14.97
N GLU A 246 13.88 22.14 -14.58
CA GLU A 246 13.66 22.65 -13.22
C GLU A 246 12.19 22.59 -12.80
N ILE A 247 11.26 22.84 -13.73
CA ILE A 247 9.82 22.79 -13.47
C ILE A 247 9.34 21.34 -13.35
N LEU A 248 9.87 20.44 -14.18
CA LEU A 248 9.57 19.01 -14.08
C LEU A 248 10.07 18.42 -12.76
N ASP A 249 11.30 18.76 -12.36
CA ASP A 249 11.89 18.38 -11.08
C ASP A 249 11.06 18.92 -9.91
N LYS A 250 10.60 20.17 -10.01
CA LYS A 250 9.71 20.77 -9.01
C LYS A 250 8.41 19.98 -8.89
N PHE A 251 7.77 19.60 -9.99
CA PHE A 251 6.55 18.79 -9.96
C PHE A 251 6.80 17.43 -9.32
N SER A 252 7.86 16.73 -9.72
CA SER A 252 8.22 15.44 -9.12
C SER A 252 8.55 15.52 -7.63
N LEU A 253 9.20 16.61 -7.20
CA LEU A 253 9.46 16.85 -5.79
C LEU A 253 8.15 17.06 -5.01
N GLN A 254 7.21 17.84 -5.57
CA GLN A 254 5.89 18.05 -4.97
C GLN A 254 5.10 16.74 -4.88
N ASP A 255 5.06 15.97 -5.96
CA ASP A 255 4.39 14.67 -6.06
C ASP A 255 4.91 13.69 -5.00
N ALA A 256 6.24 13.49 -4.94
CA ALA A 256 6.86 12.63 -3.94
C ALA A 256 6.59 13.12 -2.50
N THR A 257 6.55 14.44 -2.31
CA THR A 257 6.29 15.04 -0.99
C THR A 257 4.85 14.80 -0.53
N LEU A 258 3.89 14.97 -1.43
CA LEU A 258 2.47 14.75 -1.15
C LEU A 258 2.18 13.27 -0.89
N ALA A 259 2.74 12.35 -1.69
CA ALA A 259 2.63 10.91 -1.47
C ALA A 259 3.15 10.50 -0.08
N ALA A 260 4.31 11.00 0.32
CA ALA A 260 4.87 10.75 1.65
C ALA A 260 4.00 11.37 2.77
N ALA A 261 3.39 12.53 2.54
CA ALA A 261 2.47 13.13 3.50
C ALA A 261 1.18 12.31 3.66
N TYR A 262 0.61 11.80 2.58
CA TYR A 262 -0.57 10.93 2.60
C TYR A 262 -0.27 9.63 3.34
N ALA A 263 0.86 8.97 3.03
CA ALA A 263 1.33 7.79 3.74
C ALA A 263 1.47 8.04 5.26
N GLN A 264 2.04 9.18 5.62
CA GLN A 264 2.23 9.59 7.01
C GLN A 264 0.90 9.81 7.75
N LEU A 265 -0.11 10.35 7.09
CA LEU A 265 -1.44 10.56 7.67
C LEU A 265 -2.22 9.25 7.80
N ALA A 266 -2.15 8.39 6.79
CA ALA A 266 -2.74 7.05 6.82
C ALA A 266 -2.16 6.22 7.97
N ALA A 267 -0.84 6.22 8.13
CA ALA A 267 -0.19 5.55 9.25
C ALA A 267 -0.74 6.03 10.61
N ALA A 268 -0.88 7.35 10.79
CA ALA A 268 -1.45 7.92 12.01
C ALA A 268 -2.92 7.53 12.23
N GLY A 269 -3.73 7.49 11.17
CA GLY A 269 -5.12 7.03 11.22
C GLY A 269 -5.25 5.54 11.59
N LEU A 270 -4.24 4.74 11.25
CA LEU A 270 -4.16 3.31 11.58
C LEU A 270 -3.55 3.04 12.96
N GLY A 271 -3.34 4.08 13.79
CA GLY A 271 -2.80 3.97 15.14
C GLY A 271 -1.27 3.86 15.20
N LEU A 272 -0.59 3.91 14.06
CA LEU A 272 0.87 3.90 13.97
C LEU A 272 1.43 5.31 14.18
N SER A 273 2.75 5.37 14.33
CA SER A 273 3.49 6.63 14.30
C SER A 273 4.54 6.59 13.21
N SER A 274 5.03 7.77 12.84
CA SER A 274 6.06 7.88 11.82
C SER A 274 7.03 9.03 12.07
N ILE A 275 8.14 9.00 11.34
CA ILE A 275 9.05 10.12 11.21
C ILE A 275 9.50 10.29 9.76
N TRP A 276 9.43 11.54 9.30
CA TRP A 276 10.01 12.00 8.06
C TRP A 276 11.50 12.30 8.24
N ILE A 277 12.33 11.79 7.33
CA ILE A 277 13.75 12.08 7.22
C ILE A 277 13.99 12.81 5.90
N GLY A 278 14.41 14.08 6.00
CA GLY A 278 14.76 14.91 4.84
C GLY A 278 16.25 15.26 4.76
N MET A 279 17.04 14.92 5.78
CA MET A 279 18.49 15.10 5.76
C MET A 279 19.13 13.80 5.27
N LEU A 280 19.42 13.76 3.98
CA LEU A 280 19.82 12.56 3.25
C LEU A 280 21.11 12.79 2.47
N ASP A 281 21.97 11.78 2.42
CA ASP A 281 22.98 11.62 1.38
C ASP A 281 22.32 10.96 0.17
N GLU A 282 21.85 11.79 -0.77
CA GLU A 282 21.08 11.35 -1.94
C GLU A 282 21.85 10.32 -2.79
N LYS A 283 23.16 10.53 -3.01
CA LYS A 283 24.02 9.64 -3.82
C LYS A 283 24.20 8.28 -3.19
N LYS A 284 24.39 8.25 -1.86
CA LYS A 284 24.52 6.99 -1.14
C LYS A 284 23.22 6.19 -1.16
N ILE A 285 22.07 6.85 -1.04
CA ILE A 285 20.76 6.18 -1.16
C ILE A 285 20.56 5.63 -2.58
N GLN A 286 20.88 6.39 -3.62
CA GLN A 286 20.84 5.92 -5.01
C GLN A 286 21.66 4.64 -5.21
N THR A 287 22.87 4.60 -4.63
CA THR A 287 23.75 3.42 -4.65
C THR A 287 23.14 2.23 -3.88
N ILE A 288 22.64 2.47 -2.67
CA ILE A 288 22.00 1.43 -1.83
C ILE A 288 20.78 0.81 -2.54
N LEU A 289 20.01 1.63 -3.24
CA LEU A 289 18.77 1.21 -3.92
C LEU A 289 18.99 0.76 -5.38
N GLY A 290 20.19 0.93 -5.92
CA GLY A 290 20.49 0.62 -7.32
C GLY A 290 19.64 1.42 -8.31
N THR A 291 19.46 2.72 -8.06
CA THR A 291 18.61 3.59 -8.88
C THR A 291 19.25 4.95 -9.12
N ASP A 292 18.96 5.54 -10.28
CA ASP A 292 19.33 6.92 -10.60
C ASP A 292 18.29 7.94 -10.10
N LEU A 293 17.15 7.49 -9.56
CA LEU A 293 16.10 8.38 -9.06
C LEU A 293 16.54 9.09 -7.78
N ARG A 294 16.37 10.40 -7.75
CA ARG A 294 16.76 11.24 -6.62
C ARG A 294 15.78 11.08 -5.45
N PRO A 295 16.23 10.72 -4.24
CA PRO A 295 15.35 10.59 -3.08
C PRO A 295 14.90 11.97 -2.55
N SER A 296 13.60 12.12 -2.33
CA SER A 296 12.98 13.26 -1.66
C SER A 296 12.98 13.07 -0.14
N SER A 297 12.61 11.87 0.32
CA SER A 297 12.45 11.59 1.75
C SER A 297 12.50 10.11 2.08
N ILE A 298 12.82 9.81 3.34
CA ILE A 298 12.55 8.50 3.96
C ILE A 298 11.44 8.68 4.99
N LEU A 299 10.42 7.82 4.93
CA LEU A 299 9.37 7.72 5.93
C LEU A 299 9.52 6.42 6.70
N CYS A 300 9.79 6.55 8.00
CA CYS A 300 9.94 5.44 8.93
C CYS A 300 8.65 5.29 9.74
N ILE A 301 8.08 4.10 9.82
CA ILE A 301 6.76 3.84 10.39
C ILE A 301 6.83 2.62 11.33
N GLY A 302 6.10 2.71 12.44
CA GLY A 302 5.93 1.62 13.40
C GLY A 302 5.03 2.03 14.56
N TYR A 303 4.79 1.11 15.48
CA TYR A 303 4.09 1.44 16.72
C TYR A 303 5.02 2.26 17.63
N PRO A 304 4.53 3.36 18.25
CA PRO A 304 5.36 4.17 19.12
C PRO A 304 5.59 3.47 20.47
N ASP A 305 6.86 3.32 20.88
CA ASP A 305 7.22 2.82 22.22
C ASP A 305 6.55 3.63 23.35
N LYS A 306 6.37 4.93 23.12
CA LYS A 306 5.62 5.82 24.01
C LYS A 306 4.89 6.89 23.24
N LYS A 307 3.58 7.03 23.50
CA LYS A 307 2.79 8.18 23.02
C LYS A 307 3.24 9.44 23.74
N ARG A 308 3.40 10.52 22.97
CA ARG A 308 3.80 11.83 23.48
C ARG A 308 2.86 12.90 22.93
N PRO A 309 2.62 14.00 23.65
CA PRO A 309 1.76 15.08 23.16
C PRO A 309 2.34 15.74 21.90
N PRO A 310 1.49 16.35 21.05
CA PRO A 310 1.94 17.07 19.86
C PRO A 310 2.86 18.24 20.23
N LYS A 311 3.65 18.71 19.27
CA LYS A 311 4.52 19.89 19.44
C LYS A 311 3.72 21.17 19.20
N SER A 312 4.08 22.24 19.92
CA SER A 312 3.52 23.57 19.68
C SER A 312 3.79 24.03 18.24
N ARG A 313 2.87 24.84 17.72
CA ARG A 313 2.93 25.43 16.38
C ARG A 313 2.92 26.95 16.50
N ARG A 314 3.37 27.64 15.44
CA ARG A 314 3.20 29.09 15.29
C ARG A 314 1.72 29.45 15.33
N LYS A 315 1.41 30.71 15.65
CA LYS A 315 0.03 31.20 15.56
C LYS A 315 -0.40 31.25 14.10
N LEU A 316 -1.67 30.92 13.82
CA LEU A 316 -2.17 30.84 12.44
C LEU A 316 -1.98 32.15 11.65
N LYS A 317 -2.17 33.29 12.31
CA LYS A 317 -1.98 34.64 11.75
C LYS A 317 -0.55 34.97 11.31
N GLU A 318 0.43 34.17 11.75
CA GLU A 318 1.84 34.33 11.32
C GLU A 318 2.13 33.52 10.04
N LEU A 319 1.19 32.68 9.59
CA LEU A 319 1.35 31.79 8.44
C LEU A 319 0.39 32.13 7.29
N ILE A 320 -0.78 32.69 7.60
CA ILE A 320 -1.83 33.00 6.62
C ILE A 320 -1.98 34.50 6.51
N GLU A 321 -1.72 35.02 5.31
CA GLU A 321 -2.01 36.39 4.92
C GLU A 321 -3.24 36.41 4.02
N VAL A 322 -4.21 37.26 4.33
CA VAL A 322 -5.43 37.42 3.53
C VAL A 322 -5.24 38.61 2.60
N ILE A 323 -5.03 38.33 1.31
CA ILE A 323 -5.02 39.35 0.26
C ILE A 323 -6.46 39.63 -0.15
N LYS A 324 -6.86 40.90 -0.13
CA LYS A 324 -8.19 41.36 -0.53
C LYS A 324 -8.19 41.84 -1.98
#